data_AF-A0A1Y1IHC3-F1
#
_entry.id   AF-A0A1Y1IHC3-F1
#
_cell.length_a   1.000
_cell.length_b   1.000
_cell.length_c   1.000
_cell.angle_alpha   90.00
_cell.angle_beta   90.00
_cell.angle_gamma   90.00
#
_symmetry.space_group_name_H-M   'P 1'
#
loop_
_entity.id
_entity.type
_entity.pdbx_description
1 polymer ?
#
loop_
_entity_poly.entity_id
_entity_poly.type
_entity_poly.pdbx_seq_one_letter_code
_entity_poly.pdbx_strand_id
1 'polypeptide(L)'
;MQVPPYAECEKVSRNYKVKEQHFTDYIEAAGVLSEDAGITFDKRIQGGCSGRRPDIFVDLYTHTVHCENDEDQHRSTTCENKRLMELFQDAGNRPQVQLRFNPDGFTSADGTRYPSCFKHNKIGVPVIRDQSMWEARMSAHIERLRYHLAHVPDRELTVEQMFYDGFEWKSDAGGGSVGRKRKRS
;
A
#
# COMPACT_ATOMS: atom_id res chain seq x y z
N MET A 1 -27.92 20.04 -45.07
CA MET A 1 -27.08 20.27 -43.88
C MET A 1 -26.90 18.93 -43.20
N GLN A 2 -25.69 18.38 -43.26
CA GLN A 2 -25.38 17.01 -42.81
C GLN A 2 -24.73 17.10 -41.43
N VAL A 3 -25.33 16.46 -40.44
CA VAL A 3 -24.84 16.39 -39.05
C VAL A 3 -23.61 15.47 -39.03
N PRO A 4 -22.48 15.87 -38.41
CA PRO A 4 -21.30 15.01 -38.33
C PRO A 4 -21.52 13.86 -37.35
N PRO A 5 -20.96 12.66 -37.61
CA PRO A 5 -21.03 11.54 -36.68
C PRO A 5 -20.21 11.85 -35.43
N TYR A 6 -20.83 11.59 -34.27
CA TYR A 6 -20.23 11.67 -32.95
C TYR A 6 -18.89 10.92 -32.94
N ALA A 7 -17.83 11.62 -32.52
CA ALA A 7 -16.57 10.98 -32.18
C ALA A 7 -16.84 9.94 -31.08
N GLU A 8 -16.61 8.67 -31.40
CA GLU A 8 -16.49 7.64 -30.37
C GLU A 8 -15.38 8.07 -29.41
N CYS A 9 -15.74 8.36 -28.17
CA CYS A 9 -14.78 8.54 -27.09
C CYS A 9 -14.10 7.19 -26.88
N GLU A 10 -12.92 7.01 -27.48
CA GLU A 10 -12.09 5.82 -27.29
C GLU A 10 -11.94 5.55 -25.80
N LYS A 11 -12.29 4.34 -25.36
CA LYS A 11 -11.99 3.87 -24.01
C LYS A 11 -10.48 3.92 -23.78
N VAL A 12 -10.02 4.87 -22.97
CA VAL A 12 -8.65 4.88 -22.44
C VAL A 12 -8.52 3.74 -21.41
N SER A 13 -8.41 2.50 -21.90
CA SER A 13 -8.01 1.37 -21.09
C SER A 13 -6.59 0.98 -21.49
N ARG A 14 -5.59 1.14 -20.60
CA ARG A 14 -4.41 0.27 -20.65
C ARG A 14 -3.50 0.24 -19.42
N ASN A 15 -3.36 1.30 -18.62
CA ASN A 15 -2.32 1.36 -17.57
C ASN A 15 -2.77 1.80 -16.16
N TYR A 16 -4.06 1.98 -15.91
CA TYR A 16 -4.54 2.34 -14.57
C TYR A 16 -4.31 1.17 -13.60
N LYS A 17 -3.63 1.42 -12.47
CA LYS A 17 -3.43 0.50 -11.32
C LYS A 17 -2.36 -0.60 -11.46
N VAL A 18 -1.35 -0.46 -12.34
CA VAL A 18 -0.29 -1.50 -12.47
C VAL A 18 0.52 -1.70 -11.19
N LYS A 19 0.92 -0.62 -10.51
CA LYS A 19 1.69 -0.74 -9.25
C LYS A 19 0.83 -1.32 -8.13
N GLU A 20 -0.43 -0.88 -8.06
CA GLU A 20 -1.46 -1.42 -7.17
C GLU A 20 -1.65 -2.93 -7.38
N GLN A 21 -1.76 -3.39 -8.64
CA GLN A 21 -1.90 -4.81 -8.96
C GLN A 21 -0.68 -5.62 -8.50
N HIS A 22 0.54 -5.14 -8.77
CA HIS A 22 1.76 -5.80 -8.28
C HIS A 22 1.79 -5.89 -6.75
N PHE A 23 1.31 -4.85 -6.06
CA PHE A 23 1.20 -4.81 -4.61
C PHE A 23 0.19 -5.83 -4.09
N THR A 24 -1.03 -5.88 -4.65
CA THR A 24 -2.06 -6.83 -4.24
C THR A 24 -1.66 -8.27 -4.53
N ASP A 25 -1.13 -8.54 -5.73
CA ASP A 25 -0.69 -9.88 -6.15
C ASP A 25 0.40 -10.41 -5.21
N TYR A 26 1.34 -9.55 -4.80
CA TYR A 26 2.42 -9.95 -3.90
C TYR A 26 1.88 -10.28 -2.50
N ILE A 27 0.91 -9.52 -1.99
CA ILE A 27 0.30 -9.82 -0.68
C ILE A 27 -0.52 -11.11 -0.73
N GLU A 28 -1.28 -11.32 -1.80
CA GLU A 28 -2.03 -12.56 -2.01
C GLU A 28 -1.08 -13.76 -2.09
N ALA A 29 -0.02 -13.66 -2.89
CA ALA A 29 1.01 -14.71 -3.02
C ALA A 29 1.78 -14.97 -1.71
N ALA A 30 1.88 -13.99 -0.81
CA ALA A 30 2.52 -14.16 0.49
C ALA A 30 1.70 -15.02 1.46
N GLY A 31 0.42 -15.29 1.17
CA GLY A 31 -0.43 -16.19 1.94
C GLY A 31 -0.65 -15.75 3.39
N VAL A 32 -0.58 -14.44 3.66
CA VAL A 32 -0.67 -13.89 5.03
C VAL A 32 -2.10 -13.59 5.47
N LEU A 33 -3.03 -13.59 4.52
CA LEU A 33 -4.45 -13.34 4.76
C LEU A 33 -5.14 -14.70 4.98
N SER A 34 -5.70 -14.92 6.17
CA SER A 34 -6.35 -16.17 6.57
C SER A 34 -7.73 -16.33 5.94
N GLU A 35 -8.06 -17.52 5.41
CA GLU A 35 -9.38 -17.83 4.85
C GLU A 35 -10.55 -17.61 5.84
N ASP A 36 -10.28 -17.71 7.15
CA ASP A 36 -11.27 -17.56 8.23
C ASP A 36 -11.62 -16.09 8.58
N ALA A 37 -10.77 -15.13 8.17
CA ALA A 37 -11.08 -13.72 8.35
C ALA A 37 -12.08 -13.29 7.27
N GLY A 38 -12.93 -12.31 7.56
CA GLY A 38 -13.83 -11.70 6.57
C GLY A 38 -13.05 -10.87 5.57
N ILE A 39 -12.18 -11.50 4.77
CA ILE A 39 -11.35 -10.83 3.79
C ILE A 39 -12.25 -10.43 2.63
N THR A 40 -12.42 -9.13 2.46
CA THR A 40 -13.08 -8.60 1.28
C THR A 40 -12.03 -8.02 0.37
N PHE A 41 -11.67 -8.80 -0.65
CA PHE A 41 -11.10 -8.25 -1.86
C PHE A 41 -12.25 -7.63 -2.66
N ASP A 42 -12.25 -6.31 -2.71
CA ASP A 42 -12.95 -5.54 -3.74
C ASP A 42 -14.48 -5.81 -3.91
N LYS A 43 -15.31 -5.49 -2.89
CA LYS A 43 -16.77 -5.28 -3.08
C LYS A 43 -17.28 -4.01 -2.39
N ARG A 44 -18.26 -3.37 -3.04
CA ARG A 44 -18.70 -1.97 -2.85
C ARG A 44 -19.51 -1.94 -1.56
N ILE A 45 -19.10 -1.14 -0.58
CA ILE A 45 -20.02 -0.75 0.48
C ILE A 45 -20.87 0.41 -0.07
N GLN A 46 -22.18 0.22 -0.13
CA GLN A 46 -23.13 1.27 -0.49
C GLN A 46 -23.21 2.27 0.68
N GLY A 47 -22.84 3.54 0.46
CA GLY A 47 -23.25 4.62 1.37
C GLY A 47 -22.26 5.78 1.60
N GLY A 48 -20.95 5.61 1.37
CA GLY A 48 -19.96 6.63 1.72
C GLY A 48 -19.69 7.69 0.63
N CYS A 49 -19.47 8.94 1.05
CA CYS A 49 -19.37 10.13 0.18
C CYS A 49 -18.08 10.22 -0.68
N SER A 50 -17.34 9.12 -0.88
CA SER A 50 -16.13 9.12 -1.70
C SER A 50 -15.86 7.88 -2.54
N GLY A 51 -16.70 6.84 -2.56
CA GLY A 51 -16.59 5.70 -3.50
C GLY A 51 -15.24 4.96 -3.59
N ARG A 52 -14.23 5.33 -2.77
CA ARG A 52 -12.86 4.82 -2.80
C ARG A 52 -12.76 3.66 -1.82
N ARG A 53 -12.38 2.50 -2.34
CA ARG A 53 -12.06 1.28 -1.58
C ARG A 53 -10.56 1.32 -1.24
N PRO A 54 -10.12 0.90 -0.04
CA PRO A 54 -8.73 0.50 0.15
C PRO A 54 -8.42 -0.69 -0.77
N ASP A 55 -7.17 -0.84 -1.18
CA ASP A 55 -6.77 -1.91 -2.12
C ASP A 55 -6.96 -3.29 -1.50
N ILE A 56 -6.77 -3.41 -0.18
CA ILE A 56 -7.08 -4.60 0.63
C ILE A 56 -7.79 -4.17 1.92
N PHE A 57 -8.88 -4.86 2.27
CA PHE A 57 -9.60 -4.70 3.53
C PHE A 57 -9.77 -6.05 4.24
N VAL A 58 -9.40 -6.09 5.53
CA VAL A 58 -9.50 -7.27 6.37
C VAL A 58 -10.33 -6.93 7.62
N ASP A 59 -11.44 -7.64 7.82
CA ASP A 59 -12.20 -7.60 9.07
C ASP A 59 -11.82 -8.80 9.95
N LEU A 60 -11.27 -8.52 11.12
CA LEU A 60 -10.79 -9.51 12.09
C LEU A 60 -11.74 -9.65 13.29
N TYR A 61 -12.98 -9.15 13.16
CA TYR A 61 -14.01 -9.02 14.20
C TYR A 61 -13.65 -8.07 15.36
N THR A 62 -12.39 -8.00 15.76
CA THR A 62 -11.85 -7.15 16.83
C THR A 62 -11.45 -5.76 16.33
N HIS A 63 -10.87 -5.68 15.14
CA HIS A 63 -10.38 -4.47 14.49
C HIS A 63 -10.35 -4.69 12.98
N THR A 64 -10.13 -3.62 12.21
CA THR A 64 -9.98 -3.71 10.74
C THR A 64 -8.59 -3.28 10.31
N VAL A 65 -8.08 -3.93 9.25
CA VAL A 65 -6.78 -3.59 8.63
C VAL A 65 -6.98 -3.26 7.16
N HIS A 66 -6.51 -2.08 6.75
CA HIS A 66 -6.66 -1.53 5.42
C HIS A 66 -5.26 -1.35 4.83
N CYS A 67 -4.96 -1.99 3.70
CA CYS A 67 -3.70 -1.78 3.00
C CYS A 67 -3.94 -0.94 1.75
N GLU A 68 -3.08 0.04 1.52
CA GLU A 68 -3.15 0.95 0.35
C GLU A 68 -1.79 1.07 -0.31
N ASN A 69 -1.75 0.89 -1.63
CA ASN A 69 -0.63 1.28 -2.47
C ASN A 69 -0.77 2.78 -2.80
N ASP A 70 -0.01 3.60 -2.10
CA ASP A 70 -0.09 5.06 -2.15
C ASP A 70 1.01 5.65 -3.06
N GLU A 71 0.69 5.78 -4.34
CA GLU A 71 1.56 6.46 -5.31
C GLU A 71 1.70 7.96 -4.98
N ASP A 72 2.88 8.52 -5.26
CA ASP A 72 3.21 9.94 -5.04
C ASP A 72 3.07 10.44 -3.59
N GLN A 73 3.04 9.52 -2.61
CA GLN A 73 2.92 9.83 -1.17
C GLN A 73 1.69 10.71 -0.83
N HIS A 74 0.60 10.58 -1.59
CA HIS A 74 -0.67 11.33 -1.52
C HIS A 74 -0.81 12.34 -0.37
N ARG A 75 -0.23 13.53 -0.55
CA ARG A 75 -0.07 14.57 0.49
C ARG A 75 -1.37 15.33 0.86
N SER A 76 -2.56 14.84 0.51
CA SER A 76 -3.84 15.53 0.79
C SER A 76 -4.57 14.96 2.00
N THR A 77 -4.47 15.65 3.14
CA THR A 77 -4.95 15.21 4.46
C THR A 77 -6.43 15.49 4.75
N THR A 78 -7.07 16.42 4.03
CA THR A 78 -8.40 16.94 4.41
C THR A 78 -9.58 16.05 4.06
N CYS A 79 -9.49 15.23 3.00
CA CYS A 79 -10.55 14.30 2.62
C CYS A 79 -10.42 12.95 3.33
N GLU A 80 -9.19 12.48 3.57
CA GLU A 80 -8.90 11.22 4.25
C GLU A 80 -9.43 11.24 5.69
N ASN A 81 -9.21 12.32 6.45
CA ASN A 81 -9.67 12.40 7.85
C ASN A 81 -11.20 12.27 7.99
N LYS A 82 -11.99 12.83 7.07
CA LYS A 82 -13.46 12.68 7.12
C LYS A 82 -13.89 11.24 6.82
N ARG A 83 -13.30 10.63 5.78
CA ARG A 83 -13.56 9.24 5.39
C ARG A 83 -13.19 8.27 6.51
N LEU A 84 -12.09 8.54 7.20
CA LEU A 84 -11.59 7.73 8.30
C LEU A 84 -12.56 7.74 9.49
N MET A 85 -13.12 8.91 9.81
CA MET A 85 -14.16 9.04 10.83
C MET A 85 -15.46 8.33 10.42
N GLU A 86 -15.86 8.39 9.15
CA GLU A 86 -17.04 7.67 8.63
C GLU A 86 -16.84 6.14 8.72
N LEU A 87 -15.69 5.63 8.29
CA LEU A 87 -15.35 4.20 8.39
C LEU A 87 -15.28 3.72 9.85
N PHE A 88 -14.74 4.54 10.75
CA PHE A 88 -14.68 4.21 12.17
C PHE A 88 -16.10 4.08 12.79
N GLN A 89 -17.00 5.01 12.46
CA GLN A 89 -18.40 4.95 12.90
C GLN A 89 -19.12 3.72 12.32
N ASP A 90 -18.94 3.44 11.02
CA ASP A 90 -19.56 2.31 10.33
C ASP A 90 -19.02 0.95 10.81
N ALA A 91 -17.77 0.89 11.28
CA ALA A 91 -17.15 -0.31 11.83
C ALA A 91 -17.56 -0.61 13.29
N GLY A 92 -18.47 0.19 13.88
CA GLY A 92 -18.95 0.00 15.24
C GLY A 92 -17.95 0.45 16.33
N ASN A 93 -17.13 1.47 16.03
CA ASN A 93 -16.05 1.97 16.88
C ASN A 93 -14.94 0.94 17.16
N ARG A 94 -14.77 -0.05 16.26
CA ARG A 94 -13.64 -0.96 16.33
C ARG A 94 -12.37 -0.24 15.91
N PRO A 95 -11.23 -0.52 16.55
CA PRO A 95 -9.97 0.06 16.13
C PRO A 95 -9.67 -0.21 14.65
N GLN A 96 -9.04 0.75 13.98
CA GLN A 96 -8.71 0.68 12.56
C GLN A 96 -7.22 0.90 12.33
N VAL A 97 -6.63 0.07 11.47
CA VAL A 97 -5.27 0.23 10.97
C VAL A 97 -5.30 0.59 9.49
N GLN A 98 -4.61 1.66 9.10
CA GLN A 98 -4.32 2.01 7.71
C GLN A 98 -2.80 1.86 7.46
N LEU A 99 -2.43 0.83 6.72
CA LEU A 99 -1.04 0.51 6.37
C LEU A 99 -0.79 0.92 4.92
N ARG A 100 -0.11 2.05 4.73
CA ARG A 100 0.09 2.68 3.42
C ARG A 100 1.50 2.40 2.91
N PHE A 101 1.60 1.86 1.71
CA PHE A 101 2.84 1.49 1.06
C PHE A 101 3.15 2.45 -0.08
N ASN A 102 4.31 3.11 -0.04
CA ASN A 102 4.78 3.93 -1.16
C ASN A 102 5.69 3.10 -2.10
N PRO A 103 5.24 2.79 -3.35
CA PRO A 103 6.07 2.11 -4.33
C PRO A 103 7.12 3.03 -4.97
N ASP A 104 7.01 4.35 -4.79
CA ASP A 104 7.81 5.35 -5.48
C ASP A 104 9.13 5.68 -4.79
N GLY A 105 9.86 6.63 -5.38
CA GLY A 105 11.07 7.16 -4.77
C GLY A 105 10.73 7.94 -3.49
N PHE A 106 11.63 7.88 -2.52
CA PHE A 106 11.50 8.66 -1.29
C PHE A 106 12.88 9.03 -0.74
N THR A 107 12.91 9.99 0.17
CA THR A 107 14.10 10.37 0.94
C THR A 107 13.90 9.99 2.39
N SER A 108 14.73 9.09 2.95
CA SER A 108 14.63 8.69 4.36
C SER A 108 14.99 9.83 5.32
N ALA A 109 14.70 9.63 6.60
CA ALA A 109 14.98 10.62 7.66
C ALA A 109 16.47 11.04 7.74
N ASP A 110 17.40 10.14 7.39
CA ASP A 110 18.84 10.40 7.34
C ASP A 110 19.30 11.14 6.06
N GLY A 111 18.37 11.46 5.16
CA GLY A 111 18.64 12.12 3.88
C GLY A 111 19.03 11.18 2.74
N THR A 112 19.07 9.86 2.96
CA THR A 112 19.36 8.90 1.89
C THR A 112 18.21 8.84 0.89
N ARG A 113 18.54 8.94 -0.41
CA ARG A 113 17.55 8.84 -1.49
C ARG A 113 17.39 7.41 -1.96
N TYR A 114 16.16 6.90 -1.87
CA TYR A 114 15.77 5.61 -2.39
C TYR A 114 14.97 5.81 -3.69
N PRO A 115 15.38 5.20 -4.81
CA PRO A 115 14.65 5.36 -6.07
C PRO A 115 13.37 4.50 -6.11
N SER A 116 12.44 4.81 -7.03
CA SER A 116 11.16 4.09 -7.19
C SER A 116 11.37 2.60 -7.46
N CYS A 117 10.48 1.74 -6.95
CA CYS A 117 10.49 0.32 -7.29
C CYS A 117 10.21 0.08 -8.78
N PHE A 118 9.62 1.06 -9.47
CA PHE A 118 9.18 0.95 -10.85
C PHE A 118 9.99 1.86 -11.78
N LYS A 119 10.02 1.47 -13.05
CA LYS A 119 10.43 2.30 -14.20
C LYS A 119 9.38 2.15 -15.30
N HIS A 120 9.32 3.09 -16.22
CA HIS A 120 8.50 2.93 -17.41
C HIS A 120 9.30 2.19 -18.50
N ASN A 121 8.67 1.20 -19.14
CA ASN A 121 9.23 0.55 -20.31
C ASN A 121 9.07 1.43 -21.58
N LYS A 122 9.52 0.95 -22.75
CA LYS A 122 9.47 1.71 -24.02
C LYS A 122 8.06 2.14 -24.45
N ILE A 123 7.01 1.47 -23.95
CA ILE A 123 5.61 1.76 -24.27
C ILE A 123 4.88 2.47 -23.11
N GLY A 124 5.61 2.96 -22.11
CA GLY A 124 5.04 3.74 -21.01
C GLY A 124 4.31 2.92 -19.94
N VAL A 125 4.54 1.61 -19.85
CA VAL A 125 3.97 0.75 -18.80
C VAL A 125 4.95 0.67 -17.61
N PRO A 126 4.49 0.89 -16.36
CA PRO A 126 5.30 0.64 -15.17
C PRO A 126 5.72 -0.82 -15.09
N VAL A 127 7.01 -1.06 -14.91
CA VAL A 127 7.59 -2.39 -14.67
C VAL A 127 8.56 -2.30 -13.50
N ILE A 128 8.70 -3.39 -12.75
CA ILE A 128 9.66 -3.45 -11.64
C ILE A 128 11.07 -3.15 -12.18
N ARG A 129 11.69 -2.12 -11.61
CA ARG A 129 13.03 -1.65 -11.98
C ARG A 129 14.10 -2.51 -11.36
N ASP A 130 13.92 -2.85 -10.10
CA ASP A 130 14.85 -3.59 -9.25
C ASP A 130 14.05 -4.56 -8.38
N GLN A 131 14.17 -5.86 -8.69
CA GLN A 131 13.41 -6.91 -8.05
C GLN A 131 13.78 -7.05 -6.57
N SER A 132 15.07 -6.95 -6.23
CA SER A 132 15.52 -7.09 -4.84
C SER A 132 15.07 -5.93 -3.97
N MET A 133 15.04 -4.70 -4.52
CA MET A 133 14.49 -3.55 -3.81
C MET A 133 12.97 -3.70 -3.58
N TRP A 134 12.24 -4.12 -4.61
CA TRP A 134 10.80 -4.39 -4.49
C TRP A 134 10.52 -5.44 -3.42
N GLU A 135 11.20 -6.58 -3.46
CA GLU A 135 11.06 -7.67 -2.49
C GLU A 135 11.43 -7.23 -1.08
N ALA A 136 12.48 -6.43 -0.90
CA ALA A 136 12.85 -5.90 0.41
C ALA A 136 11.73 -4.99 0.99
N ARG A 137 11.18 -4.09 0.18
CA ARG A 137 10.06 -3.22 0.62
C ARG A 137 8.79 -4.01 0.89
N MET A 138 8.46 -4.97 0.04
CA MET A 138 7.27 -5.82 0.24
C MET A 138 7.43 -6.72 1.45
N SER A 139 8.61 -7.30 1.69
CA SER A 139 8.87 -8.15 2.87
C SER A 139 8.67 -7.37 4.17
N ALA A 140 9.20 -6.15 4.21
CA ALA A 140 8.96 -5.19 5.28
C ALA A 140 7.47 -4.89 5.50
N HIS A 141 6.74 -4.63 4.41
CA HIS A 141 5.29 -4.40 4.48
C HIS A 141 4.53 -5.62 4.99
N ILE A 142 4.89 -6.82 4.53
CA ILE A 142 4.30 -8.09 4.99
C ILE A 142 4.56 -8.33 6.47
N GLU A 143 5.76 -8.02 6.97
CA GLU A 143 6.07 -8.09 8.40
C GLU A 143 5.13 -7.20 9.22
N ARG A 144 4.93 -5.95 8.80
CA ARG A 144 4.00 -5.01 9.47
C ARG A 144 2.55 -5.43 9.33
N LEU A 145 2.15 -5.94 8.17
CA LEU A 145 0.80 -6.48 7.96
C LEU A 145 0.53 -7.64 8.92
N ARG A 146 1.45 -8.63 9.01
CA ARG A 146 1.32 -9.75 9.96
C ARG A 146 1.20 -9.29 11.40
N TYR A 147 1.98 -8.28 11.79
CA TYR A 147 1.87 -7.70 13.12
C TYR A 147 0.45 -7.18 13.38
N HIS A 148 -0.07 -6.34 12.49
CA HIS A 148 -1.41 -5.76 12.67
C HIS A 148 -2.51 -6.82 12.60
N LEU A 149 -2.41 -7.83 11.73
CA LEU A 149 -3.38 -8.93 11.71
C LEU A 149 -3.45 -9.70 13.04
N ALA A 150 -2.36 -9.76 13.80
CA ALA A 150 -2.28 -10.50 15.06
C ALA A 150 -2.49 -9.64 16.32
N HIS A 151 -2.49 -8.31 16.21
CA HIS A 151 -2.51 -7.40 17.36
C HIS A 151 -3.59 -6.33 17.20
N VAL A 152 -4.55 -6.33 18.13
CA VAL A 152 -5.54 -5.25 18.23
C VAL A 152 -4.83 -3.97 18.64
N PRO A 153 -4.95 -2.87 17.89
CA PRO A 153 -4.28 -1.61 18.25
C PRO A 153 -4.97 -0.94 19.44
N ASP A 154 -4.18 -0.31 20.30
CA ASP A 154 -4.68 0.43 21.49
C ASP A 154 -5.41 1.72 21.11
N ARG A 155 -5.12 2.27 19.92
CA ARG A 155 -5.72 3.48 19.39
C ARG A 155 -6.88 3.13 18.47
N GLU A 156 -7.95 3.90 18.57
CA GLU A 156 -9.09 3.86 17.64
C GLU A 156 -8.65 3.90 16.18
N LEU A 157 -7.60 4.66 15.90
CA LEU A 157 -7.02 4.78 14.58
C LEU A 157 -5.49 4.73 14.65
N THR A 158 -4.92 3.86 13.84
CA THR A 158 -3.48 3.73 13.60
C THR A 158 -3.21 3.90 12.11
N VAL A 159 -2.40 4.91 11.75
CA VAL A 159 -1.94 5.11 10.38
C VAL A 159 -0.43 4.89 10.34
N GLU A 160 0.01 3.98 9.48
CA GLU A 160 1.42 3.65 9.29
C GLU A 160 1.80 3.85 7.82
N GLN A 161 2.74 4.78 7.59
CA GLN A 161 3.21 5.17 6.27
C GLN A 161 4.58 4.57 6.01
N MET A 162 4.66 3.60 5.11
CA MET A 162 5.90 2.89 4.78
C MET A 162 6.56 3.45 3.53
N PHE A 163 7.86 3.75 3.62
CA PHE A 163 8.69 4.25 2.52
C PHE A 163 8.33 5.66 2.02
N TYR A 164 7.91 6.55 2.92
CA TYR A 164 7.62 7.96 2.64
C TYR A 164 8.85 8.83 2.89
N ASP A 165 8.80 10.09 2.46
CA ASP A 165 9.82 11.05 2.87
C ASP A 165 9.86 11.18 4.39
N GLY A 166 11.06 11.08 4.97
CA GLY A 166 11.25 11.04 6.42
C GLY A 166 11.03 9.66 7.05
N PHE A 167 10.83 8.60 6.26
CA PHE A 167 10.68 7.25 6.79
C PHE A 167 11.97 6.77 7.47
N GLU A 168 11.82 6.22 8.68
CA GLU A 168 12.86 5.52 9.43
C GLU A 168 12.60 4.01 9.32
N TRP A 169 13.47 3.29 8.61
CA TRP A 169 13.42 1.83 8.60
C TRP A 169 14.34 1.24 9.66
N LYS A 170 13.77 0.48 10.59
CA LYS A 170 14.50 -0.44 11.47
C LYS A 170 13.81 -1.79 11.36
N SER A 171 14.49 -2.81 10.84
CA SER A 171 13.97 -4.16 10.91
C SER A 171 14.04 -4.63 12.37
N ASP A 172 12.93 -5.12 12.91
CA ASP A 172 12.93 -5.77 14.23
C ASP A 172 13.58 -7.17 14.17
N ALA A 173 13.75 -7.72 12.97
CA ALA A 173 14.66 -8.82 12.70
C ALA A 173 16.11 -8.36 12.94
N GLY A 174 16.66 -8.73 14.10
CA GLY A 174 18.00 -8.38 14.55
C GLY A 174 19.07 -8.53 13.47
N GLY A 175 19.86 -7.46 13.29
CA GLY A 175 20.95 -7.40 12.34
C GLY A 175 22.01 -8.47 12.58
N GLY A 176 22.10 -9.42 11.66
CA GLY A 176 23.32 -10.18 11.42
C GLY A 176 24.24 -9.36 10.54
N SER A 177 25.24 -8.71 11.12
CA SER A 177 26.34 -8.11 10.36
C SER A 177 26.96 -9.16 9.44
N VAL A 178 26.88 -8.99 8.12
CA VAL A 178 27.74 -9.76 7.21
C VAL A 178 29.16 -9.24 7.41
N GLY A 179 29.96 -10.09 8.04
CA GLY A 179 31.27 -9.76 8.59
C GLY A 179 32.22 -9.15 7.56
N ARG A 180 32.84 -8.05 7.99
CA ARG A 180 34.08 -7.54 7.41
C ARG A 180 35.22 -8.49 7.80
N LYS A 181 35.89 -9.11 6.83
CA LYS A 181 37.30 -9.51 6.99
C LYS A 181 38.10 -9.15 5.73
N ARG A 182 38.90 -8.09 5.87
CA ARG A 182 40.06 -7.83 5.03
C ARG A 182 41.12 -8.89 5.33
N LYS A 183 41.83 -9.39 4.32
CA LYS A 183 43.25 -9.70 4.49
C LYS A 183 44.01 -9.30 3.23
N ARG A 184 44.95 -8.37 3.44
CA ARG A 184 46.02 -8.02 2.50
C ARG A 184 46.88 -9.27 2.26
N SER A 185 47.23 -9.50 1.00
CA SER A 185 48.50 -10.04 0.55
C SER A 185 48.95 -9.22 -0.64
#